data_AF-A0A2V9FQ96-F1
#
_entry.id   AF-A0A2V9FQ96-F1
#
_cell.length_a   1.000
_cell.length_b   1.000
_cell.length_c   1.000
_cell.angle_alpha   90.00
_cell.angle_beta   90.00
_cell.angle_gamma   90.00
#
_symmetry.space_group_name_H-M   'P 1'
#
loop_
_entity.id
_entity.type
_entity.pdbx_description
1 polymer ?
#
loop_
_entity_poly.entity_id
_entity_poly.type
_entity_poly.pdbx_seq_one_letter_code
_entity_poly.pdbx_strand_id
1 'polypeptide(L)'
;MSAGGVVNASSGAEGLQRLSNGRFAGVISDIRMPGAVNGAEVHGWIQKNRPELRTRIILISGDTANSDTQAFLAQSGTPCIEKPFRVQQLISMVEKTFGKP
;
A
#
# COMPACT_ATOMS: atom_id res chain seq x y z
N MET A 1 4.87 10.93 -23.60
CA MET A 1 4.45 10.11 -22.44
C MET A 1 5.57 10.23 -21.42
N SER A 2 5.35 10.95 -20.32
CA SER A 2 6.34 11.03 -19.24
C SER A 2 6.43 9.67 -18.57
N ALA A 3 7.64 9.10 -18.52
CA ALA A 3 7.92 7.84 -17.83
C ALA A 3 7.33 7.90 -16.40
N GLY A 4 6.53 6.90 -16.04
CA GLY A 4 5.99 6.81 -14.69
C GLY A 4 7.14 6.68 -13.68
N GLY A 5 7.17 7.57 -12.70
CA GLY A 5 8.17 7.57 -11.63
C GLY A 5 7.61 7.06 -10.30
N VAL A 6 8.48 6.62 -9.40
CA VAL A 6 8.12 6.29 -8.01
C VAL A 6 8.21 7.55 -7.16
N VAL A 7 7.22 7.77 -6.31
CA VAL A 7 7.22 8.86 -5.32
C VAL A 7 7.21 8.24 -3.92
N ASN A 8 8.21 8.59 -3.12
CA ASN A 8 8.34 8.07 -1.77
C ASN A 8 7.59 8.95 -0.76
N ALA A 9 7.14 8.33 0.33
CA ALA A 9 6.66 8.99 1.53
C ALA A 9 7.36 8.35 2.74
N SER A 10 7.79 9.17 3.69
CA SER A 10 8.51 8.74 4.89
C SER A 10 7.58 8.40 6.07
N SER A 11 6.29 8.66 5.94
CA SER A 11 5.26 8.34 6.94
C SER A 11 3.88 8.18 6.30
N GLY A 12 2.94 7.57 7.02
CA GLY A 12 1.54 7.48 6.57
C GLY A 12 0.89 8.86 6.39
N ALA A 13 1.19 9.82 7.26
CA ALA A 13 0.67 11.19 7.15
C ALA A 13 1.15 11.89 5.87
N GLU A 14 2.44 11.79 5.54
CA GLU A 14 2.99 12.31 4.29
C GLU A 14 2.38 11.58 3.08
N GLY A 15 2.19 10.26 3.19
CA GLY A 15 1.52 9.45 2.18
C GLY A 15 0.11 9.96 1.88
N LEU A 16 -0.71 10.21 2.90
CA LEU A 16 -2.04 10.79 2.75
C LEU A 16 -2.02 12.19 2.15
N GLN A 17 -1.06 13.04 2.54
CA GLN A 17 -0.91 14.37 1.94
C GLN A 17 -0.60 14.27 0.44
N ARG A 18 0.30 13.38 0.04
CA ARG A 18 0.62 13.15 -1.38
C ARG A 18 -0.57 12.58 -2.14
N LEU A 19 -1.26 11.61 -1.57
CA LEU A 19 -2.50 11.05 -2.13
C LEU A 19 -3.63 12.08 -2.19
N SER A 20 -3.65 13.11 -1.36
CA SER A 20 -4.69 14.15 -1.48
C SER A 20 -4.45 15.07 -2.68
N ASN A 21 -3.19 15.24 -3.09
CA ASN A 21 -2.79 16.25 -4.07
C ASN A 21 -2.28 15.68 -5.40
N GLY A 22 -2.12 14.36 -5.51
CA GLY A 22 -1.47 13.69 -6.64
C GLY A 22 -2.28 12.54 -7.24
N ARG A 23 -2.02 12.27 -8.52
CA ARG A 23 -2.52 11.08 -9.22
C ARG A 23 -1.47 9.99 -9.19
N PHE A 24 -1.89 8.78 -8.84
CA PHE A 24 -1.02 7.60 -8.75
C PHE A 24 -1.69 6.44 -9.47
N ALA A 25 -0.87 5.54 -10.03
CA ALA A 25 -1.34 4.31 -10.65
C ALA A 25 -1.51 3.16 -9.64
N GLY A 26 -0.94 3.31 -8.45
CA GLY A 26 -1.03 2.33 -7.37
C GLY A 26 -0.31 2.82 -6.12
N VAL A 27 -0.54 2.13 -5.01
CA VAL A 27 0.06 2.44 -3.70
C VAL A 27 0.68 1.17 -3.13
N ILE A 28 1.90 1.29 -2.61
CA ILE A 28 2.55 0.24 -1.83
C ILE A 28 2.79 0.84 -0.44
N SER A 29 2.22 0.23 0.61
CA SER A 29 2.32 0.75 1.97
C SER A 29 2.78 -0.34 2.93
N ASP A 30 3.69 0.01 3.84
CA ASP A 30 3.91 -0.80 5.05
C ASP A 30 2.64 -0.76 5.91
N ILE A 31 2.32 -1.86 6.60
CA ILE A 31 1.20 -1.90 7.56
C ILE A 31 1.61 -1.21 8.84
N ARG A 32 2.78 -1.58 9.38
CA ARG A 32 3.28 -1.00 10.63
C ARG A 32 4.17 0.18 10.30
N MET A 33 3.69 1.38 10.62
CA MET A 33 4.49 2.60 10.59
C MET A 33 4.34 3.33 11.93
N PRO A 34 5.39 4.00 12.42
CA PRO A 34 5.28 4.84 13.61
C PRO A 34 4.41 6.07 13.34
N GLY A 35 3.81 6.60 14.40
CA GLY A 35 2.94 7.78 14.35
C GLY A 35 1.44 7.44 14.32
N ALA A 36 0.62 8.47 14.13
CA ALA A 36 -0.84 8.35 14.20
C ALA A 36 -1.48 7.74 12.93
N VAL A 37 -0.73 7.61 11.84
CA VAL A 37 -1.20 7.08 10.56
C VAL A 37 -0.28 5.95 10.13
N ASN A 38 -0.78 4.71 10.24
CA ASN A 38 -0.15 3.51 9.75
C ASN A 38 -0.82 3.02 8.44
N GLY A 39 -0.43 1.86 7.94
CA GLY A 39 -0.92 1.34 6.66
C GLY A 39 -2.42 1.02 6.66
N ALA A 40 -3.00 0.68 7.80
CA ALA A 40 -4.44 0.44 7.93
C ALA A 40 -5.24 1.74 7.76
N GLU A 41 -4.80 2.86 8.35
CA GLU A 41 -5.46 4.16 8.15
C GLU A 41 -5.22 4.68 6.73
N VAL A 42 -4.04 4.46 6.14
CA VAL A 42 -3.80 4.78 4.71
C VAL A 42 -4.77 4.00 3.82
N HIS A 43 -4.90 2.69 4.04
CA HIS A 43 -5.84 1.84 3.32
C HIS A 43 -7.28 2.34 3.49
N GLY A 44 -7.74 2.54 4.74
CA GLY A 44 -9.10 3.01 5.01
C GLY A 44 -9.40 4.36 4.36
N TRP A 45 -8.43 5.28 4.39
CA TRP A 45 -8.55 6.57 3.72
C TRP A 45 -8.63 6.42 2.20
N ILE A 46 -7.83 5.55 1.57
CA ILE A 46 -7.91 5.27 0.13
C ILE A 46 -9.28 4.69 -0.23
N GLN A 47 -9.78 3.72 0.54
CA GLN A 47 -11.10 3.14 0.31
C GLN A 47 -12.20 4.21 0.34
N LYS A 48 -12.10 5.20 1.24
CA LYS A 48 -13.08 6.28 1.34
C LYS A 48 -12.93 7.37 0.28
N ASN A 49 -11.70 7.78 -0.05
CA ASN A 49 -11.44 9.04 -0.76
C ASN A 49 -10.87 8.87 -2.17
N ARG A 50 -10.38 7.67 -2.54
CA ARG A 50 -9.74 7.40 -3.84
C ARG A 50 -10.33 6.12 -4.48
N PRO A 51 -11.58 6.16 -4.99
CA PRO A 51 -12.25 5.00 -5.58
C PRO A 51 -11.43 4.28 -6.66
N GLU A 52 -10.63 5.03 -7.42
CA GLU A 52 -9.77 4.52 -8.49
C GLU A 52 -8.55 3.73 -7.99
N LEU A 53 -8.20 3.86 -6.69
CA LEU A 53 -7.07 3.18 -6.07
C LEU A 53 -7.48 1.98 -5.19
N ARG A 54 -8.78 1.73 -4.99
CA ARG A 54 -9.30 0.69 -4.08
C ARG A 54 -8.74 -0.70 -4.36
N THR A 55 -8.57 -1.03 -5.64
CA THR A 55 -8.02 -2.31 -6.12
C THR A 55 -6.55 -2.21 -6.52
N ARG A 56 -5.94 -1.03 -6.33
CA ARG A 56 -4.56 -0.70 -6.72
C ARG A 56 -3.73 -0.33 -5.49
N ILE A 57 -3.83 -1.16 -4.47
CA ILE A 57 -3.02 -1.07 -3.26
C ILE A 57 -2.39 -2.43 -2.93
N ILE A 58 -1.12 -2.39 -2.52
CA ILE A 58 -0.38 -3.53 -1.99
C ILE A 58 0.07 -3.16 -0.58
N LEU A 59 -0.17 -4.06 0.37
CA LEU A 59 0.33 -3.94 1.73
C LEU A 59 1.63 -4.74 1.87
N ILE A 60 2.53 -4.26 2.72
CA ILE A 60 3.74 -4.98 3.11
C ILE A 60 3.74 -5.07 4.64
N SER A 61 4.07 -6.24 5.20
CA SER A 61 4.17 -6.40 6.65
C SER A 61 5.29 -7.35 7.02
N GLY A 62 6.06 -7.03 8.06
CA GLY A 62 6.97 -7.98 8.72
C GLY A 62 6.39 -8.59 10.00
N ASP A 63 5.15 -8.25 10.33
CA ASP A 63 4.47 -8.61 11.59
C ASP A 63 3.15 -9.34 11.28
N THR A 64 3.22 -10.29 10.35
CA THR A 64 2.09 -11.15 9.93
C THR A 64 1.65 -12.10 11.03
N ALA A 65 2.47 -12.37 12.05
CA ALA A 65 2.07 -13.18 13.19
C ALA A 65 1.18 -12.43 14.20
N ASN A 66 1.12 -11.09 14.13
CA ASN A 66 0.30 -10.29 15.02
C ASN A 66 -1.20 -10.41 14.68
N SER A 67 -2.03 -10.62 15.70
CA SER A 67 -3.48 -10.82 15.56
C SER A 67 -4.19 -9.66 14.88
N ASP A 68 -3.80 -8.42 15.19
CA ASP A 68 -4.45 -7.23 14.65
C ASP A 68 -4.12 -7.07 13.17
N THR A 69 -2.85 -7.32 12.80
CA THR A 69 -2.41 -7.36 11.41
C THR A 69 -3.17 -8.44 10.63
N GLN A 70 -3.33 -9.65 11.18
CA GLN A 70 -4.06 -10.73 10.54
C GLN A 70 -5.54 -10.40 10.36
N ALA A 71 -6.19 -9.88 11.40
CA ALA A 71 -7.59 -9.47 11.34
C ALA A 71 -7.83 -8.39 10.29
N PHE A 72 -6.92 -7.40 10.22
CA PHE A 72 -6.96 -6.36 9.20
C PHE A 72 -6.77 -6.91 7.79
N LEU A 73 -5.78 -7.79 7.58
CA LEU A 73 -5.53 -8.41 6.28
C LEU A 73 -6.72 -9.25 5.82
N ALA A 74 -7.31 -10.05 6.71
CA ALA A 74 -8.50 -10.85 6.43
C ALA A 74 -9.72 -9.97 6.08
N GLN A 75 -9.91 -8.85 6.80
CA GLN A 75 -11.03 -7.94 6.56
C GLN A 75 -10.85 -7.10 5.28
N SER A 76 -9.63 -6.65 5.01
CA SER A 76 -9.35 -5.76 3.86
C SER A 76 -9.35 -6.50 2.53
N GLY A 77 -9.03 -7.80 2.51
CA GLY A 77 -8.87 -8.59 1.28
C GLY A 77 -7.79 -8.04 0.35
N THR A 78 -6.92 -7.15 0.84
CA THR A 78 -5.92 -6.46 0.04
C THR A 78 -4.68 -7.34 -0.13
N PRO A 79 -4.07 -7.38 -1.33
CA PRO A 79 -2.82 -8.11 -1.53
C PRO A 79 -1.74 -7.67 -0.54
N CYS A 80 -1.13 -8.65 0.14
CA CYS A 80 -0.07 -8.40 1.12
C CYS A 80 1.20 -9.17 0.76
N ILE A 81 2.35 -8.54 0.97
CA ILE A 81 3.68 -9.14 0.87
C ILE A 81 4.27 -9.20 2.28
N GLU A 82 4.62 -10.40 2.74
CA GLU A 82 5.32 -10.61 4.00
C GLU A 82 6.81 -10.28 3.86
N LYS A 83 7.40 -9.59 4.85
CA LYS A 83 8.84 -9.38 4.97
C LYS A 83 9.48 -10.55 5.73
N PRO A 84 10.71 -10.99 5.36
CA PRO A 84 11.47 -10.56 4.18
C PRO A 84 10.91 -11.16 2.89
N PHE A 85 11.01 -10.42 1.79
CA PHE A 85 10.61 -10.87 0.45
C PHE A 85 11.71 -10.66 -0.58
N ARG A 86 11.63 -11.38 -1.70
CA ARG A 86 12.54 -11.20 -2.84
C ARG A 86 12.04 -10.08 -3.75
N VAL A 87 12.95 -9.40 -4.44
CA VAL A 87 12.61 -8.35 -5.42
C VAL A 87 11.65 -8.87 -6.50
N GLN A 88 11.87 -10.08 -7.03
CA GLN A 88 10.93 -10.70 -7.99
C GLN A 88 9.51 -10.85 -7.44
N GLN A 89 9.34 -11.15 -6.14
CA GLN A 89 8.01 -11.28 -5.54
C GLN A 89 7.28 -9.93 -5.53
N LEU A 90 7.98 -8.84 -5.22
CA LEU A 90 7.43 -7.49 -5.28
C LEU A 90 7.05 -7.11 -6.73
N ILE A 91 7.95 -7.35 -7.69
CA ILE A 91 7.69 -7.05 -9.11
C ILE A 91 6.44 -7.82 -9.59
N SER A 92 6.36 -9.13 -9.33
CA SER A 92 5.21 -9.92 -9.74
C SER A 92 3.91 -9.47 -9.08
N MET A 93 3.93 -8.98 -7.84
CA MET A 93 2.74 -8.42 -7.20
C MET A 93 2.33 -7.10 -7.86
N VAL A 94 3.30 -6.21 -8.12
CA VAL A 94 3.07 -4.94 -8.81
C VAL A 94 2.45 -5.17 -10.19
N GLU A 95 2.99 -6.10 -10.98
CA GLU A 95 2.44 -6.43 -12.30
C GLU A 95 1.00 -6.96 -12.22
N LYS A 96 0.71 -7.81 -11.23
CA LYS A 96 -0.64 -8.36 -11.01
C LYS A 96 -1.64 -7.30 -10.56
N THR A 97 -1.23 -6.39 -9.68
CA THR A 97 -2.14 -5.42 -9.05
C THR A 97 -2.28 -4.13 -9.87
N PHE A 98 -1.20 -3.63 -10.46
CA PHE A 98 -1.20 -2.34 -11.16
C PHE A 98 -1.23 -2.50 -12.69
N GLY A 99 -0.89 -3.68 -13.21
CA GLY A 99 -0.69 -3.96 -14.63
C GLY A 99 0.79 -3.96 -15.00
N LYS A 100 1.11 -4.45 -16.19
CA LYS A 100 2.48 -4.32 -16.73
C LYS A 100 2.77 -2.84 -17.03
N PRO A 101 3.95 -2.34 -16.66
CA PRO A 101 4.40 -1.02 -17.11
C PRO A 101 4.51 -0.94 -18.63
#